data_AF-A0A936QR24-F1
#
_entry.id   AF-A0A936QR24-F1
#
_cell.length_a   1.000
_cell.length_b   1.000
_cell.length_c   1.000
_cell.angle_alpha   90.00
_cell.angle_beta   90.00
_cell.angle_gamma   90.00
#
_symmetry.space_group_name_H-M   'P 1'
#
loop_
_entity.id
_entity.type
_entity.pdbx_description
1 polymer ?
#
loop_
_entity_poly.entity_id
_entity_poly.type
_entity_poly.pdbx_seq_one_letter_code
_entity_poly.pdbx_strand_id
1 'polypeptide(L)'
;MFFFFGGMNYTLRDKYQSYNNNLLGIVTEAFNDKYHKIDFGQTAEIAKTRFGGERSERRMFMYHKNIVILKLLRLCRNLITYSKENNKHHVFKTEKNVSKLSAIQNY
;
A
#
# COMPACT_ATOMS: atom_id res chain seq x y z
N MET A 1 -2.07 -13.73 5.39
CA MET A 1 -3.46 -13.41 4.99
C MET A 1 -3.46 -12.70 3.63
N PHE A 2 -4.46 -12.97 2.78
CA PHE A 2 -4.71 -12.21 1.55
C PHE A 2 -5.93 -11.32 1.77
N PHE A 3 -5.81 -10.04 1.42
CA PHE A 3 -6.91 -9.10 1.47
C PHE A 3 -7.49 -8.88 0.07
N PHE A 4 -8.80 -9.05 -0.06
CA PHE A 4 -9.55 -8.72 -1.27
C PHE A 4 -10.57 -7.62 -0.95
N PHE A 5 -10.44 -6.47 -1.59
CA PHE A 5 -11.39 -5.38 -1.45
C PHE A 5 -12.27 -5.27 -2.68
N GLY A 6 -13.57 -5.51 -2.53
CA GLY A 6 -14.54 -5.52 -3.62
C GLY A 6 -15.15 -4.16 -3.96
N GLY A 7 -14.88 -3.11 -3.17
CA GLY A 7 -15.43 -1.77 -3.38
C GLY A 7 -16.00 -1.17 -2.10
N MET A 8 -16.38 0.11 -2.17
CA MET A 8 -16.97 0.84 -1.06
C MET A 8 -17.81 2.01 -1.57
N ASN A 9 -18.71 2.53 -0.73
CA ASN A 9 -19.43 3.76 -1.07
C ASN A 9 -18.47 4.97 -0.97
N TYR A 10 -18.05 5.48 -2.12
CA TYR A 10 -17.08 6.59 -2.20
C TYR A 10 -17.63 7.92 -1.68
N THR A 11 -18.94 8.14 -1.71
CA THR A 11 -19.56 9.36 -1.15
C THR A 11 -19.38 9.46 0.36
N LEU A 12 -19.24 8.30 1.03
CA LEU A 12 -19.09 8.19 2.47
C LEU A 12 -17.64 7.88 2.90
N ARG A 13 -16.74 7.67 1.92
CA ARG A 13 -15.34 7.30 2.17
C ARG A 13 -14.66 8.31 3.07
N ASP A 14 -14.70 9.58 2.70
CA ASP A 14 -13.95 10.63 3.40
C ASP A 14 -14.66 11.06 4.68
N LYS A 15 -16.00 11.09 4.66
CA LYS A 15 -16.83 11.40 5.83
C LYS A 15 -16.54 10.48 7.01
N TYR A 16 -16.40 9.18 6.76
CA TYR A 16 -16.17 8.19 7.81
C TYR A 16 -14.78 7.59 7.81
N GLN A 17 -13.86 8.09 6.96
CA GLN A 17 -12.55 7.50 6.75
C GLN A 17 -12.61 5.98 6.47
N SER A 18 -13.68 5.55 5.78
CA SER A 18 -14.09 4.14 5.70
C SER A 18 -12.98 3.23 5.16
N TYR A 19 -12.13 3.73 4.26
CA TYR A 19 -11.02 2.95 3.71
C TYR A 19 -9.94 2.69 4.78
N ASN A 20 -9.58 3.72 5.55
CA ASN A 20 -8.59 3.61 6.61
C ASN A 20 -9.10 2.74 7.76
N ASN A 21 -10.38 2.86 8.11
CA ASN A 21 -10.98 2.03 9.15
C ASN A 21 -11.01 0.56 8.75
N ASN A 22 -11.32 0.26 7.48
CA ASN A 22 -11.23 -1.11 6.96
C ASN A 22 -9.79 -1.64 7.03
N LEU A 23 -8.80 -0.88 6.56
CA LEU A 23 -7.39 -1.27 6.67
C LEU A 23 -6.97 -1.56 8.11
N LEU A 24 -7.38 -0.71 9.05
CA LEU A 24 -7.10 -0.92 10.48
C LEU A 24 -7.71 -2.23 10.98
N GLY A 25 -8.98 -2.48 10.69
CA GLY A 25 -9.66 -3.72 11.09
C GLY A 25 -8.96 -4.97 10.57
N ILE A 26 -8.57 -4.95 9.30
CA ILE A 26 -7.83 -6.05 8.65
C ILE A 26 -6.48 -6.28 9.32
N VAL A 27 -5.74 -5.22 9.64
CA VAL A 27 -4.45 -5.32 10.34
C VAL A 27 -4.65 -5.90 11.74
N THR A 28 -5.67 -5.43 12.47
CA THR A 28 -6.00 -5.90 13.80
C THR A 28 -6.36 -7.39 13.80
N GLU A 29 -7.20 -7.83 12.87
CA GLU A 29 -7.59 -9.23 12.72
C GLU A 29 -6.38 -10.10 12.39
N ALA A 30 -5.56 -9.69 11.42
CA ALA A 30 -4.33 -10.39 11.08
C ALA A 30 -3.36 -10.53 12.27
N PHE A 31 -3.25 -9.48 13.09
CA PHE A 31 -2.41 -9.48 14.28
C PHE A 31 -2.94 -10.44 15.34
N ASN A 32 -4.25 -10.41 15.61
CA ASN A 32 -4.90 -11.29 16.58
C ASN A 32 -4.76 -12.76 16.19
N ASP A 33 -4.87 -13.05 14.89
CA ASP A 33 -4.70 -14.39 14.33
C ASP A 33 -3.22 -14.78 14.13
N LYS A 34 -2.29 -13.93 14.57
CA LYS A 34 -0.84 -14.15 14.54
C LYS A 34 -0.30 -14.37 13.12
N TYR A 35 -0.91 -13.77 12.11
CA TYR A 35 -0.35 -13.75 10.76
C TYR A 35 0.91 -12.87 10.72
N HIS A 36 1.98 -13.39 10.13
CA HIS A 36 3.24 -12.64 9.95
C HIS A 36 3.23 -11.68 8.76
N LYS A 37 2.28 -11.84 7.82
CA LYS A 37 2.22 -11.04 6.59
C LYS A 37 0.79 -10.90 6.05
N ILE A 38 0.50 -9.71 5.54
CA ILE A 38 -0.73 -9.37 4.81
C ILE A 38 -0.34 -8.96 3.39
N ASP A 39 -0.92 -9.58 2.37
CA ASP A 39 -0.87 -9.06 1.00
C ASP A 39 -2.11 -8.18 0.78
N PHE A 40 -1.90 -6.87 0.77
CA PHE A 40 -2.96 -5.89 0.54
C PHE A 40 -3.33 -5.72 -0.94
N GLY A 41 -2.59 -6.31 -1.88
CA GLY A 41 -2.71 -6.05 -3.30
C GLY A 41 -2.08 -4.71 -3.73
N GLN A 42 -2.21 -4.38 -5.02
CA GLN A 42 -1.41 -3.32 -5.66
C GLN A 42 -2.00 -1.91 -5.60
N THR A 43 -3.31 -1.76 -5.46
CA THR A 43 -4.00 -0.46 -5.53
C THR A 43 -3.89 0.35 -4.25
N ALA A 44 -4.27 1.64 -4.25
CA ALA A 44 -4.39 2.48 -3.04
C ALA A 44 -3.14 2.44 -2.13
N GLU A 45 -1.99 2.56 -2.77
CA GLU A 45 -0.72 2.23 -2.17
C GLU A 45 -0.30 3.20 -1.05
N ILE A 46 -0.55 4.50 -1.25
CA ILE A 46 -0.25 5.56 -0.27
C ILE A 46 -0.92 5.27 1.08
N ALA A 47 -2.16 4.80 1.07
CA ALA A 47 -2.85 4.49 2.31
C ALA A 47 -2.23 3.27 2.99
N LYS A 48 -1.83 2.23 2.24
CA LYS A 48 -1.20 1.02 2.78
C LYS A 48 0.18 1.30 3.38
N THR A 49 0.97 2.14 2.72
CA THR A 49 2.31 2.51 3.21
C THR A 49 2.24 3.35 4.48
N ARG A 50 1.21 4.17 4.67
CA ARG A 50 0.95 4.89 5.93
C ARG A 50 0.64 3.97 7.12
N PHE A 51 0.16 2.75 6.86
CA PHE A 51 -0.05 1.71 7.87
C PHE A 51 1.20 0.82 8.08
N GLY A 52 2.35 1.19 7.51
CA GLY A 52 3.59 0.42 7.61
C GLY A 52 3.72 -0.70 6.59
N GLY A 53 2.83 -0.74 5.59
CA GLY A 53 2.97 -1.67 4.46
C GLY A 53 4.19 -1.34 3.62
N GLU A 54 4.90 -2.38 3.19
CA GLU A 54 6.05 -2.26 2.29
C GLU A 54 5.68 -2.66 0.86
N ARG A 55 6.20 -1.91 -0.12
CA ARG A 55 6.10 -2.29 -1.53
C ARG A 55 6.91 -3.57 -1.78
N SER A 56 6.26 -4.58 -2.34
CA SER A 56 6.94 -5.76 -2.86
C SER A 56 7.23 -5.58 -4.36
N GLU A 57 8.47 -5.86 -4.78
CA GLU A 57 8.80 -5.80 -6.20
C GLU A 57 8.02 -6.82 -7.02
N ARG A 58 7.36 -6.35 -8.08
CA ARG A 58 6.70 -7.22 -9.05
C ARG A 58 7.26 -6.97 -10.44
N ARG A 59 7.33 -8.04 -11.24
CA ARG A 59 7.80 -8.02 -12.62
C ARG A 59 6.62 -8.20 -13.56
N MET A 60 6.59 -7.44 -14.64
CA MET A 60 5.62 -7.61 -15.72
C MET A 60 6.20 -8.58 -16.75
N PHE A 61 5.47 -9.65 -17.04
CA PHE A 61 5.79 -10.57 -18.14
C PHE A 61 4.89 -10.24 -19.34
N MET A 62 5.49 -10.10 -20.52
CA MET A 62 4.78 -9.79 -21.76
C MET A 62 5.16 -10.80 -22.84
N TYR A 63 4.14 -11.38 -23.45
CA TYR A 63 4.28 -12.32 -24.56
C TYR A 63 3.12 -12.16 -25.54
N HIS A 64 3.44 -12.25 -26.83
CA HIS A 64 2.44 -12.32 -27.89
C HIS A 64 3.01 -13.14 -29.06
N LYS A 65 2.18 -14.01 -29.65
CA LYS A 65 2.60 -14.89 -30.76
C LYS A 65 3.02 -14.10 -32.01
N ASN A 66 2.30 -13.02 -32.31
CA ASN A 66 2.64 -12.11 -33.40
C ASN A 66 3.80 -11.18 -32.99
N ILE A 67 4.91 -11.24 -33.75
CA ILE A 67 6.14 -10.47 -33.51
C ILE A 67 5.91 -8.95 -33.58
N VAL A 68 4.98 -8.48 -34.42
CA VAL A 68 4.67 -7.05 -34.60
C VAL A 68 4.02 -6.52 -33.32
N ILE A 69 3.03 -7.24 -32.80
CA ILE A 69 2.35 -6.87 -31.55
C ILE A 69 3.33 -6.93 -30.38
N LEU A 70 4.20 -7.96 -30.32
CA LEU A 70 5.22 -8.05 -29.28
C LEU A 70 6.19 -6.85 -29.33
N LYS A 71 6.60 -6.41 -30.53
CA LYS A 71 7.43 -5.21 -30.68
C LYS A 71 6.71 -3.95 -30.21
N LEU A 72 5.43 -3.78 -30.56
CA LEU A 72 4.62 -2.64 -30.10
C LEU A 72 4.49 -2.61 -28.57
N LEU A 73 4.16 -3.75 -27.95
CA LEU A 73 4.08 -3.87 -26.48
C LEU A 73 5.39 -3.53 -25.78
N ARG A 74 6.52 -3.96 -26.35
CA ARG A 74 7.86 -3.62 -25.84
C ARG A 74 8.15 -2.12 -25.96
N LEU A 75 7.72 -1.48 -27.05
CA LEU A 75 7.88 -0.04 -27.26
C LEU A 75 7.05 0.76 -26.23
N CYS A 76 5.81 0.31 -25.96
CA CYS A 76 4.92 0.91 -24.98
C CYS A 76 5.23 0.51 -23.53
N ARG A 77 6.27 -0.32 -23.28
CA ARG A 77 6.58 -0.85 -21.93
C ARG A 77 6.65 0.23 -20.87
N ASN A 78 7.33 1.34 -21.14
CA ASN A 78 7.55 2.38 -20.13
C ASN A 78 6.25 3.13 -19.80
N LEU A 79 5.25 3.12 -20.69
CA LEU A 79 3.95 3.74 -20.47
C LEU A 79 3.03 2.87 -19.61
N ILE A 80 3.17 1.54 -19.72
CA ILE A 80 2.34 0.57 -18.99
C ILE A 80 3.00 0.06 -17.71
N THR A 81 4.31 0.23 -17.55
CA THR A 81 5.03 -0.18 -16.35
C THR A 81 4.65 0.75 -15.21
N TYR A 82 4.24 0.17 -14.08
CA TYR A 82 3.92 0.94 -12.89
C TYR A 82 5.17 1.70 -12.40
N SER A 83 5.07 3.02 -12.30
CA SER A 83 6.15 3.87 -11.79
C SER A 83 6.34 3.65 -10.29
N LYS A 84 7.60 3.54 -9.84
CA LYS A 84 7.95 3.39 -8.43
C LYS A 84 8.36 4.75 -7.87
N GLU A 85 7.58 5.33 -6.96
CA GLU A 85 8.06 6.44 -6.12
C GLU A 85 8.66 5.87 -4.82
N ASN A 86 9.98 5.91 -4.62
CA ASN A 86 10.63 5.31 -3.44
C ASN A 86 10.49 6.12 -2.13
N ASN A 87 9.29 6.56 -1.80
CA ASN A 87 9.03 7.24 -0.54
C ASN A 87 8.90 6.21 0.59
N LYS A 88 9.96 6.01 1.38
CA LYS A 88 9.88 5.27 2.64
C LYS A 88 9.20 6.15 3.67
N HIS A 89 8.01 5.75 4.11
CA HIS A 89 7.30 6.45 5.18
C HIS A 89 7.84 6.00 6.54
N HIS A 90 8.27 6.95 7.36
CA HIS A 90 8.59 6.72 8.77
C HIS A 90 7.29 6.74 9.58
N VAL A 91 6.60 5.61 9.63
CA VAL A 91 5.29 5.48 10.32
C VAL A 91 5.43 5.25 11.82
N PHE A 92 6.54 4.66 12.26
CA PHE A 92 6.78 4.36 13.67
C PHE A 92 7.56 5.49 14.33
N LYS A 93 7.13 5.85 15.55
CA LYS A 93 7.88 6.79 16.39
C LYS A 93 9.17 6.12 16.83
N THR A 94 10.29 6.80 16.62
CA THR A 94 11.57 6.43 17.23
C THR A 94 11.63 6.96 18.66
N GLU A 95 12.42 6.34 19.54
CA GLU A 95 12.55 6.74 20.96
C GLU A 95 12.88 8.23 21.14
N LYS A 96 13.70 8.80 20.23
CA LYS A 96 14.02 10.24 20.18
C LYS A 96 12.82 11.16 19.91
N ASN A 97 11.79 10.68 19.20
CA ASN A 97 10.58 11.45 18.95
C ASN A 97 9.61 11.42 20.14
N VAL A 98 9.65 10.35 20.94
CA VAL A 98 8.81 10.20 22.14
C VAL A 98 9.28 11.16 23.24
N SER A 99 10.60 11.24 23.47
CA SER A 99 11.19 12.14 24.47
C SER A 99 10.98 13.64 24.18
N LYS A 100 10.88 14.01 22.90
CA LYS A 100 10.58 15.40 22.48
C LYS A 100 9.12 15.79 22.70
N LEU A 101 8.19 14.85 22.53
CA LEU A 101 6.75 15.09 22.76
C LEU A 101 6.42 15.17 24.25
N SER A 102 7.04 14.33 25.08
CA SER A 102 6.92 14.42 26.54
C SER A 102 7.50 15.72 27.11
N ALA A 103 8.47 16.35 26.44
CA ALA A 103 9.00 17.65 26.85
C ALA A 103 8.05 18.83 26.51
N ILE A 104 7.19 18.68 25.50
CA ILE A 104 6.23 19.70 25.08
C ILE A 104 4.92 19.61 25.88
N GLN A 105 4.56 18.44 26.38
CA GLN A 105 3.36 18.23 27.23
C GLN A 105 3.54 18.69 28.69
N ASN A 106 4.73 19.16 29.08
CA ASN A 106 5.03 19.68 30.43
C ASN A 106 5.01 21.23 30.51
N TYR A 107 4.40 21.89 29.52
CA TYR A 107 4.06 23.32 29.53
C TYR A 107 2.57 23.48 29.23
#